data_AF-A0AAU9X834-F1
#
_entry.id   AF-A0AAU9X834-F1
#
_cell.length_a   1.000
_cell.length_b   1.000
_cell.length_c   1.000
_cell.angle_alpha   90.00
_cell.angle_beta   90.00
_cell.angle_gamma   90.00
#
_symmetry.space_group_name_H-M   'P 1'
#
loop_
_entity.id
_entity.type
_entity.pdbx_description
1 polymer ?
#
loop_
_entity_poly.entity_id
_entity_poly.type
_entity_poly.pdbx_seq_one_letter_code
_entity_poly.pdbx_strand_id
1 'polypeptide(L)'
;MIFSDQRSIKFEGRDSKFRIVSLVLLAVGVIFLVVGIVLTVIALKEKDEKTHDSNIAKRETSLSGGCDGSEEAKRIGLDEFLSRVQATYYELHPYDVFQDPDVKTETSLALLKEITDKKINEDALKSRERKAIAQVKHYLQHIFGQPYDVNYYAGDWMLGPNLFCWQAICYHGYGVYQGLGSYHKPFNASDVELIEKKLKTHKAGILQYIENMKIGVRRGMVRSVEECKAGIDSIELVYSGISLHNATGVLNEWFVQPLLDPLYYSNITEETDKKWKAEHKGKSVSETVKEYLVKYLGEPLEQMLRY
;
A
#
# COMPACT_ATOMS: atom_id res chain seq x y z
N MET A 1 43.29 9.15 1.27
CA MET A 1 43.72 10.13 2.30
C MET A 1 43.02 11.46 2.03
N ILE A 2 41.85 11.68 2.66
CA ILE A 2 41.25 13.01 2.84
C ILE A 2 40.66 12.98 4.26
N PHE A 3 41.12 13.86 5.13
CA PHE A 3 40.50 14.07 6.44
C PHE A 3 39.36 15.08 6.28
N SER A 4 38.20 14.82 6.88
CA SER A 4 37.15 15.82 7.05
C SER A 4 36.99 16.14 8.54
N ASP A 5 37.23 17.40 8.87
CA ASP A 5 37.26 17.97 10.22
C ASP A 5 35.88 17.96 10.90
N GLN A 6 35.73 17.24 12.02
CA GLN A 6 34.53 17.32 12.86
C GLN A 6 34.63 18.54 13.80
N ARG A 7 34.10 19.68 13.37
CA ARG A 7 33.90 20.82 14.28
C ARG A 7 32.70 20.59 15.19
N SER A 8 32.98 20.30 16.45
CA SER A 8 31.97 20.27 17.52
C SER A 8 31.33 21.66 17.72
N ILE A 9 30.03 21.79 17.43
CA ILE A 9 29.27 23.00 17.77
C ILE A 9 28.99 22.97 19.27
N LYS A 10 29.73 23.76 20.06
CA LYS A 10 29.39 24.04 21.46
C LYS A 10 28.16 24.95 21.48
N PHE A 11 27.04 24.45 22.04
CA PHE A 11 25.92 25.30 22.41
C PHE A 11 26.28 26.11 23.66
N GLU A 12 26.57 27.38 23.48
CA GLU A 12 26.84 28.33 24.55
C GLU A 12 25.53 28.73 25.28
N GLY A 13 25.59 28.86 26.60
CA GLY A 13 24.40 28.98 27.45
C GLY A 13 23.65 30.31 27.25
N ARG A 14 22.52 30.28 26.52
CA ARG A 14 21.72 31.49 26.25
C ARG A 14 20.98 31.98 27.50
N ASP A 15 21.18 33.27 27.82
CA ASP A 15 20.70 34.00 29.01
C ASP A 15 19.21 33.70 29.39
N SER A 16 18.96 33.53 30.69
CA SER A 16 17.68 33.05 31.22
C SER A 16 16.52 34.02 30.93
N LYS A 17 16.81 35.32 30.90
CA LYS A 17 15.85 36.38 30.55
C LYS A 17 15.25 36.17 29.16
N PHE A 18 16.04 35.70 28.20
CA PHE A 18 15.58 35.45 26.83
C PHE A 18 14.61 34.25 26.75
N ARG A 19 14.80 33.22 27.60
CA ARG A 19 13.86 32.09 27.72
C ARG A 19 12.52 32.53 28.30
N ILE A 20 12.54 33.37 29.34
CA ILE A 20 11.33 33.90 29.98
C ILE A 20 10.51 34.75 28.99
N VAL A 21 11.16 35.69 28.28
CA VAL A 21 10.48 36.52 27.25
C VAL A 21 9.86 35.65 26.15
N SER A 22 10.57 34.62 25.67
CA SER A 22 10.04 33.70 24.65
C SER A 22 8.84 32.88 25.12
N LEU A 23 8.78 32.50 26.41
CA LEU A 23 7.64 31.79 27.00
C LEU A 23 6.42 32.69 27.17
N VAL A 24 6.62 33.96 27.57
CA VAL A 24 5.54 34.94 27.68
C VAL A 24 4.91 35.24 26.32
N LEU A 25 5.72 35.40 25.27
CA LEU A 25 5.21 35.61 23.89
C LEU A 25 4.40 34.40 23.38
N LEU A 26 4.85 33.17 23.68
CA LEU A 26 4.09 31.95 23.36
C LEU A 26 2.75 31.90 24.09
N ALA A 27 2.72 32.19 25.40
CA ALA A 27 1.49 32.20 26.19
C ALA A 27 0.47 33.22 25.66
N VAL A 28 0.93 34.43 25.32
CA VAL A 28 0.08 35.48 24.70
C VAL A 28 -0.45 35.03 23.33
N GLY A 29 0.38 34.39 22.51
CA GLY A 29 -0.05 33.84 21.21
C GLY A 29 -1.16 32.79 21.34
N VAL A 30 -1.07 31.88 22.32
CA VAL A 30 -2.09 30.87 22.57
C VAL A 30 -3.43 31.50 23.00
N ILE A 31 -3.40 32.55 23.82
CA ILE A 31 -4.62 33.27 24.25
C ILE A 31 -5.36 33.87 23.04
N PHE A 32 -4.65 34.54 22.13
CA PHE A 32 -5.27 35.09 20.92
C PHE A 32 -5.86 34.02 20.00
N LEU A 33 -5.21 32.85 19.89
CA LEU A 33 -5.68 31.74 19.07
C LEU A 33 -6.99 31.15 19.63
N VAL A 34 -7.09 30.96 20.95
CA VAL A 34 -8.32 30.49 21.61
C VAL A 34 -9.47 31.50 21.44
N VAL A 35 -9.22 32.80 21.62
CA VAL A 35 -10.23 33.85 21.41
C VAL A 35 -10.75 33.86 19.95
N GLY A 36 -9.85 33.69 18.97
CA GLY A 36 -10.22 33.61 17.55
C GLY A 36 -11.14 32.43 17.22
N ILE A 37 -10.86 31.24 17.78
CA ILE A 37 -11.72 30.05 17.62
C ILE A 37 -13.10 30.30 18.23
N VAL A 38 -13.18 30.85 19.46
CA VAL A 38 -14.46 31.12 20.13
C VAL A 38 -15.33 32.10 19.33
N LEU A 39 -14.74 33.20 18.83
CA LEU A 39 -15.46 34.17 17.98
C LEU A 39 -15.95 33.54 16.67
N THR A 40 -15.17 32.65 16.07
CA THR A 40 -15.55 31.94 14.83
C THR A 40 -16.73 31.00 15.06
N VAL A 41 -16.74 30.26 16.17
CA VAL A 41 -17.87 29.37 16.54
C VAL A 41 -19.15 30.15 16.85
N ILE A 42 -19.04 31.30 17.50
CA ILE A 42 -20.20 32.19 17.77
C ILE A 42 -20.77 32.73 16.44
N ALA A 43 -19.92 33.21 15.54
CA ALA A 43 -20.35 33.72 14.23
C ALA A 43 -20.98 32.65 13.31
N LEU A 44 -20.61 31.37 13.48
CA LEU A 44 -21.26 30.25 12.79
C LEU A 44 -22.64 29.95 13.38
N LYS A 45 -22.77 29.91 14.73
CA LYS A 45 -24.07 29.74 15.38
C LYS A 45 -25.08 30.85 15.02
N GLU A 46 -24.63 32.09 14.93
CA GLU A 46 -25.51 33.21 14.55
C GLU A 46 -25.97 33.18 13.08
N LYS A 47 -25.28 32.40 12.22
CA LYS A 47 -25.71 32.17 10.84
C LYS A 47 -26.79 31.09 10.73
N ASP A 48 -26.67 30.00 11.48
CA ASP A 48 -27.67 28.92 11.45
C ASP A 48 -29.05 29.38 11.94
N GLU A 49 -29.10 30.30 12.91
CA GLU A 49 -30.36 30.79 13.49
C GLU A 49 -31.12 31.79 12.59
N LYS A 50 -30.47 32.35 11.56
CA LYS A 50 -31.02 33.45 10.72
C LYS A 50 -31.44 33.04 9.30
N THR A 51 -31.44 31.75 8.94
CA THR A 51 -31.81 31.33 7.56
C THR A 51 -32.66 30.06 7.52
N HIS A 52 -33.84 30.12 8.14
CA HIS A 52 -34.88 29.11 7.93
C HIS A 52 -35.68 29.38 6.63
N ASP A 53 -34.98 29.39 5.49
CA ASP A 53 -35.58 29.69 4.18
C ASP A 53 -36.26 28.45 3.56
N SER A 54 -37.52 28.62 3.15
CA SER A 54 -38.42 27.61 2.58
C SER A 54 -37.94 26.94 1.28
N ASN A 55 -36.85 27.41 0.69
CA ASN A 55 -36.29 26.90 -0.56
C ASN A 55 -35.51 25.57 -0.44
N ILE A 56 -35.20 25.10 0.78
CA ILE A 56 -34.44 23.83 0.99
C ILE A 56 -35.24 22.60 0.51
N ALA A 57 -36.53 22.52 0.82
CA ALA A 57 -37.39 21.38 0.44
C ALA A 57 -37.49 21.18 -1.09
N LYS A 58 -37.34 22.25 -1.88
CA LYS A 58 -37.29 22.21 -3.35
C LYS A 58 -35.93 21.78 -3.90
N ARG A 59 -34.87 21.88 -3.09
CA ARG A 59 -33.51 21.44 -3.42
C ARG A 59 -33.36 19.94 -3.21
N GLU A 60 -33.92 19.39 -2.14
CA GLU A 60 -33.86 17.94 -1.87
C GLU A 60 -34.55 17.11 -2.96
N THR A 61 -35.66 17.61 -3.52
CA THR A 61 -36.34 16.94 -4.66
C THR A 61 -35.54 16.95 -5.96
N SER A 62 -34.56 17.85 -6.13
CA SER A 62 -33.71 17.93 -7.33
C SER A 62 -32.34 17.25 -7.15
N LEU A 63 -31.89 17.01 -5.91
CA LEU A 63 -30.64 16.27 -5.64
C LEU A 63 -30.78 14.75 -5.80
N SER A 64 -31.97 14.18 -5.60
CA SER A 64 -32.22 12.74 -5.73
C SER A 64 -31.89 12.18 -7.14
N GLY A 65 -32.07 12.98 -8.20
CA GLY A 65 -31.74 12.59 -9.59
C GLY A 65 -30.29 12.83 -10.03
N GLY A 66 -29.44 13.42 -9.19
CA GLY A 66 -28.10 13.87 -9.59
C GLY A 66 -27.09 12.74 -9.81
N CYS A 67 -27.12 11.72 -8.94
CA CYS A 67 -26.12 10.65 -8.90
C CYS A 67 -26.45 9.47 -9.82
N ASP A 68 -27.72 9.26 -10.16
CA ASP A 68 -28.16 8.11 -10.96
C ASP A 68 -27.54 8.08 -12.36
N GLY A 69 -27.31 6.90 -12.94
CA GLY A 69 -26.72 6.75 -14.28
C GLY A 69 -27.59 7.36 -15.39
N SER A 70 -27.02 7.70 -16.55
CA SER A 70 -27.85 7.89 -17.75
C SER A 70 -28.53 6.57 -18.16
N GLU A 71 -29.67 6.67 -18.87
CA GLU A 71 -30.35 5.49 -19.41
C GLU A 71 -29.45 4.71 -20.39
N GLU A 72 -28.53 5.40 -21.07
CA GLU A 72 -27.49 4.77 -21.90
C GLU A 72 -26.44 4.03 -21.05
N ALA A 73 -25.95 4.62 -19.95
CA ALA A 73 -25.03 3.95 -19.03
C ALA A 73 -25.65 2.70 -18.40
N LYS A 74 -26.95 2.76 -18.04
CA LYS A 74 -27.74 1.59 -17.59
C LYS A 74 -27.85 0.54 -18.70
N ARG A 75 -28.21 0.95 -19.94
CA ARG A 75 -28.36 0.05 -21.09
C ARG A 75 -27.08 -0.72 -21.45
N ILE A 76 -25.90 -0.11 -21.29
CA ILE A 76 -24.61 -0.75 -21.61
C ILE A 76 -23.97 -1.49 -20.43
N GLY A 77 -24.56 -1.41 -19.22
CA GLY A 77 -24.01 -1.98 -17.99
C GLY A 77 -22.70 -1.31 -17.58
N LEU A 78 -22.62 0.03 -17.68
CA LEU A 78 -21.36 0.76 -17.50
C LEU A 78 -20.79 0.59 -16.09
N ASP A 79 -21.62 0.77 -15.06
CA ASP A 79 -21.16 0.75 -13.67
C ASP A 79 -20.62 -0.64 -13.27
N GLU A 80 -21.32 -1.71 -13.67
CA GLU A 80 -20.87 -3.10 -13.49
C GLU A 80 -19.52 -3.36 -14.19
N PHE A 81 -19.37 -2.88 -15.43
CA PHE A 81 -18.12 -2.99 -16.17
C PHE A 81 -16.96 -2.23 -15.48
N LEU A 82 -17.21 -1.01 -15.00
CA LEU A 82 -16.21 -0.22 -14.27
C LEU A 82 -15.80 -0.90 -12.96
N SER A 83 -16.76 -1.44 -12.20
CA SER A 83 -16.46 -2.22 -10.98
C SER A 83 -15.64 -3.48 -11.27
N ARG A 84 -15.94 -4.20 -12.36
CA ARG A 84 -15.14 -5.35 -12.81
C ARG A 84 -13.71 -4.95 -13.17
N VAL A 85 -13.53 -3.89 -13.97
CA VAL A 85 -12.19 -3.36 -14.32
C VAL A 85 -11.39 -2.99 -13.06
N GLN A 86 -12.03 -2.37 -12.08
CA GLN A 86 -11.38 -2.02 -10.82
C GLN A 86 -11.00 -3.24 -9.98
N ALA A 87 -11.88 -4.23 -9.83
CA ALA A 87 -11.57 -5.48 -9.14
C ALA A 87 -10.38 -6.19 -9.79
N THR A 88 -10.45 -6.36 -11.12
CA THR A 88 -9.39 -6.95 -11.96
C THR A 88 -8.03 -6.23 -11.88
N TYR A 89 -7.99 -4.94 -11.55
CA TYR A 89 -6.72 -4.24 -11.32
C TYR A 89 -6.04 -4.66 -10.02
N TYR A 90 -6.78 -4.78 -8.92
CA TYR A 90 -6.22 -5.22 -7.65
C TYR A 90 -6.01 -6.74 -7.61
N GLU A 91 -6.76 -7.48 -8.43
CA GLU A 91 -6.41 -8.86 -8.82
C GLU A 91 -5.02 -8.97 -9.47
N LEU A 92 -4.47 -7.91 -10.06
CA LEU A 92 -3.22 -8.03 -10.83
C LEU A 92 -1.93 -7.75 -10.06
N HIS A 93 -2.01 -7.05 -8.94
CA HIS A 93 -0.84 -6.45 -8.31
C HIS A 93 -0.71 -6.92 -6.84
N PRO A 94 -0.37 -8.21 -6.60
CA PRO A 94 -0.33 -8.84 -5.27
C PRO A 94 0.81 -8.35 -4.35
N TYR A 95 1.41 -7.20 -4.67
CA TYR A 95 2.30 -6.44 -3.79
C TYR A 95 1.58 -5.24 -3.14
N ASP A 96 0.44 -4.80 -3.72
CA ASP A 96 -0.44 -3.72 -3.25
C ASP A 96 -1.64 -4.26 -2.44
N VAL A 97 -1.41 -5.24 -1.54
CA VAL A 97 -2.44 -6.12 -0.92
C VAL A 97 -3.38 -5.43 0.09
N PHE A 98 -4.17 -4.47 -0.37
CA PHE A 98 -5.39 -3.97 0.30
C PHE A 98 -6.68 -4.41 -0.41
N GLN A 99 -6.63 -4.80 -1.69
CA GLN A 99 -7.75 -5.38 -2.47
C GLN A 99 -7.24 -6.64 -3.25
N ASP A 100 -8.13 -7.54 -3.70
CA ASP A 100 -7.85 -9.01 -3.78
C ASP A 100 -7.46 -9.61 -5.20
N PRO A 101 -6.37 -10.43 -5.30
CA PRO A 101 -5.75 -11.32 -6.35
C PRO A 101 -6.41 -12.05 -7.59
N ASP A 102 -5.72 -12.22 -8.77
CA ASP A 102 -5.87 -13.31 -9.78
C ASP A 102 -5.86 -13.13 -11.36
N VAL A 103 -5.63 -11.99 -12.06
CA VAL A 103 -6.06 -11.85 -13.51
C VAL A 103 -5.15 -11.11 -14.56
N LYS A 104 -4.33 -11.84 -15.35
CA LYS A 104 -3.31 -11.34 -16.35
C LYS A 104 -3.80 -10.59 -17.62
N THR A 105 -2.86 -9.85 -18.26
CA THR A 105 -2.88 -9.12 -19.57
C THR A 105 -3.97 -9.47 -20.60
N GLU A 106 -4.26 -10.75 -20.82
CA GLU A 106 -5.32 -11.22 -21.71
C GLU A 106 -6.69 -10.63 -21.34
N THR A 107 -6.98 -10.46 -20.05
CA THR A 107 -8.24 -9.87 -19.59
C THR A 107 -8.26 -8.36 -19.74
N SER A 108 -7.14 -7.65 -19.63
CA SER A 108 -7.10 -6.23 -19.98
C SER A 108 -7.44 -6.02 -21.47
N LEU A 109 -6.97 -6.91 -22.35
CA LEU A 109 -7.36 -6.95 -23.76
C LEU A 109 -8.83 -7.38 -23.94
N ALA A 110 -9.34 -8.34 -23.18
CA ALA A 110 -10.73 -8.79 -23.24
C ALA A 110 -11.70 -7.69 -22.78
N LEU A 111 -11.40 -6.99 -21.69
CA LEU A 111 -12.14 -5.83 -21.18
C LEU A 111 -12.07 -4.65 -22.16
N LEU A 112 -10.91 -4.39 -22.78
CA LEU A 112 -10.77 -3.38 -23.82
C LEU A 112 -11.64 -3.71 -25.03
N LYS A 113 -11.64 -4.98 -25.45
CA LYS A 113 -12.50 -5.46 -26.53
C LYS A 113 -13.97 -5.33 -26.16
N GLU A 114 -14.38 -5.74 -24.96
CA GLU A 114 -15.75 -5.61 -24.47
C GLU A 114 -16.26 -4.16 -24.52
N ILE A 115 -15.49 -3.19 -24.04
CA ILE A 115 -15.90 -1.77 -24.05
C ILE A 115 -15.77 -1.09 -25.43
N THR A 116 -15.03 -1.70 -26.36
CA THR A 116 -14.90 -1.21 -27.74
C THR A 116 -15.97 -1.79 -28.66
N ASP A 117 -16.35 -3.06 -28.47
CA ASP A 117 -17.39 -3.75 -29.24
C ASP A 117 -18.82 -3.33 -28.79
N LYS A 118 -18.98 -2.79 -27.56
CA LYS A 118 -20.23 -2.16 -27.11
C LYS A 118 -20.56 -0.96 -28.01
N LYS A 119 -21.73 -1.00 -28.66
CA LYS A 119 -22.33 0.16 -29.33
C LYS A 119 -22.80 1.16 -28.26
N ILE A 120 -22.04 2.22 -28.06
CA ILE A 120 -22.29 3.28 -27.07
C ILE A 120 -22.71 4.56 -27.81
N ASN A 121 -23.82 5.16 -27.40
CA ASN A 121 -24.24 6.49 -27.83
C ASN A 121 -23.63 7.54 -26.90
N GLU A 122 -22.45 8.07 -27.27
CA GLU A 122 -21.71 8.98 -26.41
C GLU A 122 -22.47 10.29 -26.10
N ASP A 123 -23.37 10.74 -26.97
CA ASP A 123 -24.19 11.94 -26.74
C ASP A 123 -25.28 11.73 -25.67
N ALA A 124 -25.78 10.50 -25.52
CA ALA A 124 -26.77 10.13 -24.51
C ALA A 124 -26.18 9.96 -23.10
N LEU A 125 -24.85 9.92 -22.97
CA LEU A 125 -24.14 9.80 -21.69
C LEU A 125 -24.02 11.15 -20.95
N LYS A 126 -23.86 11.10 -19.63
CA LYS A 126 -23.44 12.24 -18.81
C LYS A 126 -21.93 12.45 -18.97
N SER A 127 -21.45 13.69 -18.81
CA SER A 127 -20.01 14.01 -19.01
C SER A 127 -19.07 13.21 -18.09
N ARG A 128 -19.53 12.77 -16.91
CA ARG A 128 -18.77 11.88 -16.01
C ARG A 128 -18.61 10.46 -16.59
N GLU A 129 -19.63 9.95 -17.28
CA GLU A 129 -19.66 8.61 -17.87
C GLU A 129 -18.76 8.58 -19.13
N ARG A 130 -18.86 9.60 -19.99
CA ARG A 130 -17.89 9.81 -21.09
C ARG A 130 -16.44 9.86 -20.59
N LYS A 131 -16.18 10.61 -19.51
CA LYS A 131 -14.85 10.67 -18.88
C LYS A 131 -14.40 9.29 -18.38
N ALA A 132 -15.25 8.55 -17.67
CA ALA A 132 -14.93 7.23 -17.16
C ALA A 132 -14.60 6.24 -18.28
N ILE A 133 -15.41 6.20 -19.35
CA ILE A 133 -15.15 5.36 -20.54
C ILE A 133 -13.83 5.75 -21.20
N ALA A 134 -13.56 7.04 -21.39
CA ALA A 134 -12.31 7.51 -21.99
C ALA A 134 -11.09 7.13 -21.12
N GLN A 135 -11.18 7.28 -19.79
CA GLN A 135 -10.12 6.89 -18.86
C GLN A 135 -9.88 5.38 -18.88
N VAL A 136 -10.93 4.55 -18.90
CA VAL A 136 -10.78 3.09 -18.92
C VAL A 136 -10.32 2.57 -20.27
N LYS A 137 -10.83 3.09 -21.40
CA LYS A 137 -10.29 2.77 -22.74
C LYS A 137 -8.81 3.13 -22.83
N HIS A 138 -8.43 4.33 -22.40
CA HIS A 138 -7.03 4.75 -22.38
C HIS A 138 -6.19 3.85 -21.48
N TYR A 139 -6.62 3.58 -20.24
CA TYR A 139 -5.91 2.72 -19.31
C TYR A 139 -5.69 1.30 -19.87
N LEU A 140 -6.75 0.63 -20.34
CA LEU A 140 -6.65 -0.73 -20.88
C LEU A 140 -5.85 -0.82 -22.18
N GLN A 141 -5.77 0.27 -22.96
CA GLN A 141 -4.88 0.36 -24.12
C GLN A 141 -3.41 0.55 -23.73
N HIS A 142 -3.13 1.33 -22.69
CA HIS A 142 -1.78 1.83 -22.36
C HIS A 142 -1.15 1.12 -21.15
N ILE A 143 -1.83 0.17 -20.51
CA ILE A 143 -1.26 -0.69 -19.47
C ILE A 143 -0.04 -1.49 -19.99
N PHE A 144 0.04 -1.76 -21.29
CA PHE A 144 1.21 -2.37 -21.95
C PHE A 144 2.31 -1.37 -22.36
N GLY A 145 2.05 -0.07 -22.17
CA GLY A 145 2.87 1.04 -22.65
C GLY A 145 3.99 1.45 -21.69
N GLN A 146 4.01 0.94 -20.45
CA GLN A 146 5.22 1.03 -19.63
C GLN A 146 6.19 -0.09 -20.10
N PRO A 147 7.47 0.21 -20.41
CA PRO A 147 8.35 -0.76 -21.06
C PRO A 147 8.81 -1.95 -20.19
N TYR A 148 8.47 -1.96 -18.90
CA TYR A 148 9.11 -2.78 -17.88
C TYR A 148 8.06 -3.42 -16.96
N ASP A 149 8.27 -4.68 -16.59
CA ASP A 149 7.43 -5.59 -15.77
C ASP A 149 5.93 -5.76 -16.13
N VAL A 150 5.16 -4.70 -16.42
CA VAL A 150 3.69 -4.76 -16.62
C VAL A 150 3.29 -5.34 -17.98
N ASN A 151 4.16 -5.30 -18.98
CA ASN A 151 3.92 -5.91 -20.28
C ASN A 151 4.33 -7.39 -20.23
N TYR A 152 3.35 -8.27 -19.98
CA TYR A 152 3.56 -9.71 -19.89
C TYR A 152 4.30 -10.30 -21.11
N TYR A 153 4.03 -9.78 -22.32
CA TYR A 153 4.66 -10.24 -23.57
C TYR A 153 6.10 -9.76 -23.76
N ALA A 154 6.52 -8.68 -23.08
CA ALA A 154 7.92 -8.26 -23.07
C ALA A 154 8.81 -9.21 -22.27
N GLY A 155 8.24 -9.93 -21.29
CA GLY A 155 8.94 -10.98 -20.53
C GLY A 155 10.00 -10.48 -19.54
N ASP A 156 10.12 -9.17 -19.31
CA ASP A 156 11.05 -8.55 -18.35
C ASP A 156 10.87 -9.11 -16.93
N TRP A 157 9.63 -9.47 -16.56
CA TRP A 157 9.26 -10.16 -15.32
C TRP A 157 9.92 -11.55 -15.12
N MET A 158 10.55 -12.12 -16.15
CA MET A 158 11.35 -13.36 -16.07
C MET A 158 12.85 -13.11 -15.93
N LEU A 159 13.35 -11.88 -16.15
CA LEU A 159 14.78 -11.56 -16.17
C LEU A 159 15.43 -11.40 -14.79
N GLY A 160 14.64 -11.50 -13.72
CA GLY A 160 15.11 -11.29 -12.35
C GLY A 160 15.50 -9.83 -12.06
N PRO A 161 16.09 -9.56 -10.88
CA PRO A 161 16.38 -8.22 -10.42
C PRO A 161 17.40 -7.54 -11.34
N ASN A 162 17.21 -6.24 -11.54
CA ASN A 162 18.14 -5.38 -12.28
C ASN A 162 18.82 -4.40 -11.32
N LEU A 163 19.90 -3.76 -11.79
CA LEU A 163 20.71 -2.79 -11.04
C LEU A 163 19.90 -1.74 -10.25
N PHE A 164 18.73 -1.32 -10.75
CA PHE A 164 17.94 -0.26 -10.12
C PHE A 164 16.99 -0.76 -9.01
N CYS A 165 16.80 -2.08 -8.86
CA CYS A 165 15.86 -2.73 -7.92
C CYS A 165 14.52 -1.98 -7.77
N TRP A 166 13.87 -1.75 -8.91
CA TRP A 166 12.60 -1.04 -9.01
C TRP A 166 11.41 -1.94 -9.34
N GLN A 167 11.66 -3.24 -9.48
CA GLN A 167 10.63 -4.25 -9.68
C GLN A 167 9.80 -4.43 -8.40
N ALA A 168 8.59 -4.98 -8.54
CA ALA A 168 7.67 -5.16 -7.42
C ALA A 168 8.26 -5.93 -6.22
N ILE A 169 9.17 -6.88 -6.47
CA ILE A 169 9.86 -7.62 -5.40
C ILE A 169 10.72 -6.74 -4.50
N CYS A 170 11.30 -5.66 -5.03
CA CYS A 170 12.11 -4.71 -4.26
C CYS A 170 11.24 -3.79 -3.39
N TYR A 171 9.97 -3.59 -3.76
CA TYR A 171 8.99 -2.81 -3.00
C TYR A 171 8.08 -3.66 -2.09
N HIS A 172 8.17 -4.99 -2.15
CA HIS A 172 7.34 -5.93 -1.39
C HIS A 172 7.28 -5.66 0.13
N GLY A 173 8.35 -5.12 0.71
CA GLY A 173 8.37 -4.68 2.11
C GLY A 173 7.28 -3.65 2.45
N TYR A 174 6.93 -2.75 1.53
CA TYR A 174 5.86 -1.76 1.76
C TYR A 174 4.49 -2.42 1.98
N GLY A 175 4.18 -3.51 1.26
CA GLY A 175 2.95 -4.27 1.44
C GLY A 175 2.83 -4.87 2.86
N VAL A 176 3.93 -5.42 3.38
CA VAL A 176 4.00 -5.94 4.76
C VAL A 176 3.89 -4.80 5.78
N TYR A 177 4.68 -3.73 5.61
CA TYR A 177 4.72 -2.60 6.55
C TYR A 177 3.38 -1.87 6.65
N GLN A 178 2.73 -1.59 5.51
CA GLN A 178 1.45 -0.89 5.49
C GLN A 178 0.32 -1.85 5.85
N GLY A 179 0.16 -2.94 5.09
CA GLY A 179 -0.98 -3.86 5.19
C GLY A 179 -1.06 -4.58 6.53
N LEU A 180 0.08 -5.00 7.09
CA LEU A 180 0.11 -5.70 8.39
C LEU A 180 0.63 -4.81 9.52
N GLY A 181 1.75 -4.13 9.32
CA GLY A 181 2.41 -3.35 10.38
C GLY A 181 1.65 -2.09 10.81
N SER A 182 1.02 -1.38 9.86
CA SER A 182 0.42 -0.07 10.10
C SER A 182 -1.11 -0.12 10.25
N TYR A 183 -1.80 -0.88 9.39
CA TYR A 183 -3.27 -0.86 9.31
C TYR A 183 -3.97 -2.04 9.98
N HIS A 184 -3.27 -3.15 10.27
CA HIS A 184 -3.87 -4.35 10.85
C HIS A 184 -3.30 -4.65 12.25
N LYS A 185 -3.67 -3.83 13.23
CA LYS A 185 -3.31 -4.05 14.64
C LYS A 185 -4.26 -5.09 15.27
N PRO A 186 -3.78 -6.23 15.81
CA PRO A 186 -4.64 -7.32 16.25
C PRO A 186 -5.31 -7.05 17.62
N PHE A 187 -6.59 -7.37 17.73
CA PHE A 187 -7.42 -7.29 18.94
C PHE A 187 -7.82 -8.67 19.48
N ASN A 188 -7.89 -9.69 18.61
CA ASN A 188 -8.33 -11.04 18.95
C ASN A 188 -7.55 -12.12 18.18
N ALA A 189 -7.81 -13.40 18.47
CA ALA A 189 -7.14 -14.54 17.85
C ALA A 189 -7.29 -14.59 16.32
N SER A 190 -8.47 -14.26 15.78
CA SER A 190 -8.75 -14.27 14.35
C SER A 190 -8.04 -13.15 13.58
N ASP A 191 -7.72 -12.03 14.23
CA ASP A 191 -6.83 -11.01 13.65
C ASP A 191 -5.40 -11.55 13.48
N VAL A 192 -4.93 -12.41 14.40
CA VAL A 192 -3.62 -13.06 14.35
C VAL A 192 -3.59 -14.17 13.28
N GLU A 193 -4.68 -14.92 13.13
CA GLU A 193 -4.87 -15.87 12.02
C GLU A 193 -4.86 -15.14 10.65
N LEU A 194 -5.44 -13.94 10.57
CA LEU A 194 -5.38 -13.12 9.36
C LEU A 194 -3.97 -12.64 9.03
N ILE A 195 -3.16 -12.30 10.04
CA ILE A 195 -1.71 -12.02 9.86
C ILE A 195 -1.04 -13.25 9.23
N GLU A 196 -1.25 -14.45 9.76
CA GLU A 196 -0.66 -15.66 9.19
C GLU A 196 -1.11 -15.90 7.74
N LYS A 197 -2.41 -15.73 7.45
CA LYS A 197 -2.97 -15.89 6.10
C LYS A 197 -2.34 -14.92 5.10
N LYS A 198 -2.14 -13.66 5.47
CA LYS A 198 -1.51 -12.64 4.60
C LYS A 198 -0.01 -12.86 4.46
N LEU A 199 0.69 -13.28 5.52
CA LEU A 199 2.10 -13.68 5.42
C LEU A 199 2.28 -14.90 4.48
N LYS A 200 1.34 -15.85 4.46
CA LYS A 200 1.31 -16.94 3.48
C LYS A 200 1.13 -16.46 2.04
N THR A 201 0.33 -15.41 1.78
CA THR A 201 0.23 -14.83 0.42
C THR A 201 1.53 -14.14 0.00
N HIS A 202 2.22 -13.44 0.93
CA HIS A 202 3.56 -12.91 0.68
C HIS A 202 4.57 -14.02 0.32
N LYS A 203 4.60 -15.15 1.07
CA LYS A 203 5.43 -16.33 0.73
C LYS A 203 5.15 -16.84 -0.69
N ALA A 204 3.88 -16.95 -1.08
CA ALA A 204 3.50 -17.41 -2.40
C ALA A 204 4.01 -16.48 -3.52
N GLY A 205 3.90 -15.16 -3.34
CA GLY A 205 4.41 -14.17 -4.29
C GLY A 205 5.94 -14.25 -4.48
N ILE A 206 6.70 -14.34 -3.38
CA ILE A 206 8.17 -14.48 -3.43
C ILE A 206 8.56 -15.79 -4.13
N LEU A 207 7.93 -16.92 -3.80
CA LEU A 207 8.23 -18.20 -4.44
C LEU A 207 7.85 -18.21 -5.93
N GLN A 208 6.77 -17.53 -6.32
CA GLN A 208 6.38 -17.37 -7.72
C GLN A 208 7.40 -16.52 -8.49
N TYR A 209 8.00 -15.51 -7.87
CA TYR A 209 9.11 -14.74 -8.48
C TYR A 209 10.32 -15.64 -8.79
N ILE A 210 10.67 -16.57 -7.89
CA ILE A 210 11.73 -17.58 -8.15
C ILE A 210 11.36 -18.48 -9.33
N GLU A 211 10.11 -18.96 -9.43
CA GLU A 211 9.67 -19.76 -10.58
C GLU A 211 9.65 -18.95 -11.89
N ASN A 212 9.35 -17.65 -11.85
CA ASN A 212 9.45 -16.77 -13.01
C ASN A 212 10.90 -16.67 -13.52
N MET A 213 11.87 -16.48 -12.62
CA MET A 213 13.30 -16.49 -12.98
C MET A 213 13.73 -17.84 -13.57
N LYS A 214 13.28 -18.97 -12.99
CA LYS A 214 13.54 -20.32 -13.54
C LYS A 214 12.96 -20.48 -14.95
N ILE A 215 11.79 -19.91 -15.24
CA ILE A 215 11.20 -19.92 -16.59
C ILE A 215 12.05 -19.07 -17.55
N GLY A 216 12.53 -17.90 -17.11
CA GLY A 216 13.44 -17.05 -17.88
C GLY A 216 14.72 -17.78 -18.29
N VAL A 217 15.43 -18.35 -17.31
CA VAL A 217 16.64 -19.16 -17.53
C VAL A 217 16.40 -20.29 -18.53
N ARG A 218 15.31 -21.07 -18.38
CA ARG A 218 14.96 -22.15 -19.33
C ARG A 218 14.66 -21.67 -20.74
N ARG A 219 14.24 -20.42 -20.92
CA ARG A 219 13.91 -19.80 -22.21
C ARG A 219 15.06 -18.99 -22.81
N GLY A 220 16.23 -18.97 -22.16
CA GLY A 220 17.37 -18.13 -22.57
C GLY A 220 17.17 -16.63 -22.31
N MET A 221 16.13 -16.26 -21.54
CA MET A 221 15.90 -14.90 -21.08
C MET A 221 16.71 -14.69 -19.80
N VAL A 222 17.98 -14.35 -19.98
CA VAL A 222 18.94 -14.04 -18.92
C VAL A 222 19.66 -12.73 -19.23
N ARG A 223 19.96 -11.96 -18.20
CA ARG A 223 20.75 -10.73 -18.30
C ARG A 223 22.24 -11.05 -18.51
N SER A 224 23.06 -10.04 -18.79
CA SER A 224 24.52 -10.23 -18.79
C SER A 224 25.03 -10.59 -17.39
N VAL A 225 26.25 -11.12 -17.30
CA VAL A 225 26.85 -11.48 -16.00
C VAL A 225 27.02 -10.25 -15.11
N GLU A 226 27.28 -9.09 -15.71
CA GLU A 226 27.44 -7.79 -15.04
C GLU A 226 26.09 -7.27 -14.53
N GLU A 227 25.04 -7.31 -15.36
CA GLU A 227 23.68 -6.94 -14.95
C GLU A 227 23.13 -7.87 -13.86
N CYS A 228 23.41 -9.17 -13.93
CA CYS A 228 23.00 -10.14 -12.93
C CYS A 228 23.68 -9.88 -11.58
N LYS A 229 25.00 -9.59 -11.57
CA LYS A 229 25.75 -9.19 -10.36
C LYS A 229 25.20 -7.89 -9.77
N ALA A 230 25.03 -6.86 -10.59
CA ALA A 230 24.45 -5.60 -10.16
C ALA A 230 23.01 -5.74 -9.65
N GLY A 231 22.22 -6.66 -10.23
CA GLY A 231 20.87 -6.99 -9.78
C GLY A 231 20.84 -7.66 -8.42
N ILE A 232 21.70 -8.67 -8.18
CA ILE A 232 21.79 -9.34 -6.87
C ILE A 232 22.34 -8.39 -5.79
N ASP A 233 23.37 -7.60 -6.09
CA ASP A 233 23.92 -6.61 -5.16
C ASP A 233 22.83 -5.61 -4.72
N SER A 234 22.02 -5.10 -5.65
CA SER A 234 20.96 -4.13 -5.34
C SER A 234 19.78 -4.73 -4.56
N ILE A 235 19.38 -5.98 -4.81
CA ILE A 235 18.30 -6.62 -4.03
C ILE A 235 18.79 -7.13 -2.66
N GLU A 236 20.06 -7.51 -2.53
CA GLU A 236 20.67 -7.78 -1.23
C GLU A 236 20.78 -6.51 -0.37
N LEU A 237 20.97 -5.33 -0.96
CA LEU A 237 20.90 -4.06 -0.23
C LEU A 237 19.47 -3.73 0.25
N VAL A 238 18.44 -4.05 -0.53
CA VAL A 238 17.03 -3.89 -0.13
C VAL A 238 16.66 -4.83 1.02
N TYR A 239 17.22 -6.05 1.01
CA TYR A 239 17.03 -7.09 2.03
C TYR A 239 18.30 -7.32 2.86
N SER A 240 18.93 -6.24 3.29
CA SER A 240 20.25 -6.27 3.93
C SER A 240 20.33 -7.09 5.21
N GLY A 241 19.25 -7.13 6.00
CA GLY A 241 19.17 -7.98 7.18
C GLY A 241 19.24 -9.46 6.80
N ILE A 242 18.51 -9.85 5.75
CA ILE A 242 18.42 -11.22 5.26
C ILE A 242 19.70 -11.64 4.52
N SER A 243 20.31 -10.78 3.71
CA SER A 243 21.61 -11.07 3.07
C SER A 243 22.70 -11.39 4.11
N LEU A 244 22.78 -10.57 5.18
CA LEU A 244 23.80 -10.68 6.23
C LEU A 244 23.53 -11.78 7.28
N HIS A 245 22.26 -12.12 7.52
CA HIS A 245 21.86 -12.99 8.64
C HIS A 245 20.85 -14.10 8.26
N ASN A 246 20.79 -14.45 6.97
CA ASN A 246 19.91 -15.48 6.40
C ASN A 246 18.43 -15.24 6.78
N ALA A 247 17.55 -16.25 6.75
CA ALA A 247 16.13 -16.10 7.04
C ALA A 247 15.81 -15.37 8.35
N THR A 248 16.60 -15.58 9.41
CA THR A 248 16.44 -14.88 10.70
C THR A 248 16.68 -13.37 10.60
N GLY A 249 17.46 -12.93 9.61
CA GLY A 249 17.74 -11.54 9.31
C GLY A 249 16.53 -10.70 8.95
N VAL A 250 15.41 -11.31 8.54
CA VAL A 250 14.15 -10.60 8.28
C VAL A 250 13.67 -9.80 9.49
N LEU A 251 14.02 -10.24 10.71
CA LEU A 251 13.67 -9.58 11.95
C LEU A 251 14.39 -8.23 12.16
N ASN A 252 15.44 -7.96 11.37
CA ASN A 252 16.15 -6.68 11.36
C ASN A 252 15.61 -5.73 10.28
N GLU A 253 14.71 -6.19 9.41
CA GLU A 253 14.20 -5.40 8.29
C GLU A 253 13.21 -4.33 8.74
N TRP A 254 13.31 -3.14 8.16
CA TRP A 254 12.47 -1.99 8.52
C TRP A 254 10.96 -2.30 8.39
N PHE A 255 10.58 -3.12 7.42
CA PHE A 255 9.18 -3.38 7.10
C PHE A 255 8.46 -4.30 8.10
N VAL A 256 9.21 -5.08 8.91
CA VAL A 256 8.60 -5.92 9.96
C VAL A 256 8.64 -5.29 11.34
N GLN A 257 9.42 -4.22 11.56
CA GLN A 257 9.59 -3.60 12.88
C GLN A 257 8.26 -3.26 13.58
N PRO A 258 7.20 -2.75 12.91
CA PRO A 258 5.92 -2.52 13.57
C PRO A 258 5.30 -3.79 14.19
N LEU A 259 5.49 -4.96 13.57
CA LEU A 259 4.98 -6.24 14.10
C LEU A 259 5.85 -6.81 15.23
N LEU A 260 7.04 -6.24 15.47
CA LEU A 260 7.94 -6.62 16.56
C LEU A 260 7.79 -5.70 17.79
N ASP A 261 7.14 -4.54 17.64
CA ASP A 261 6.84 -3.62 18.74
C ASP A 261 5.81 -4.24 19.72
N PRO A 262 6.10 -4.33 21.03
CA PRO A 262 5.12 -4.76 22.03
C PRO A 262 3.79 -3.98 21.98
N LEU A 263 3.80 -2.70 21.59
CA LEU A 263 2.62 -1.86 21.45
C LEU A 263 1.70 -2.31 20.30
N TYR A 264 2.18 -3.07 19.33
CA TYR A 264 1.34 -3.67 18.28
C TYR A 264 0.34 -4.66 18.89
N TYR A 265 0.73 -5.38 19.94
CA TYR A 265 -0.11 -6.36 20.62
C TYR A 265 -0.92 -5.79 21.79
N SER A 266 -0.91 -4.46 22.01
CA SER A 266 -1.52 -3.84 23.21
C SER A 266 -3.02 -4.07 23.38
N ASN A 267 -3.71 -4.52 22.33
CA ASN A 267 -5.15 -4.76 22.34
C ASN A 267 -5.49 -6.24 22.61
N ILE A 268 -4.51 -7.15 22.58
CA ILE A 268 -4.67 -8.55 22.93
C ILE A 268 -4.83 -8.68 24.44
N THR A 269 -5.94 -9.25 24.89
CA THR A 269 -6.19 -9.49 26.32
C THR A 269 -5.36 -10.64 26.87
N GLU A 270 -5.04 -10.60 28.17
CA GLU A 270 -4.31 -11.68 28.85
C GLU A 270 -5.03 -13.04 28.73
N GLU A 271 -6.37 -13.04 28.70
CA GLU A 271 -7.16 -14.25 28.46
C GLU A 271 -6.96 -14.80 27.03
N THR A 272 -6.90 -13.92 26.03
CA THR A 272 -6.65 -14.30 24.63
C THR A 272 -5.26 -14.89 24.48
N ASP A 273 -4.22 -14.25 25.05
CA ASP A 273 -2.85 -14.79 24.99
C ASP A 273 -2.70 -16.11 25.76
N LYS A 274 -3.39 -16.29 26.90
CA LYS A 274 -3.43 -17.57 27.62
C LYS A 274 -4.10 -18.69 26.81
N LYS A 275 -5.22 -18.41 26.14
CA LYS A 275 -5.89 -19.37 25.23
C LYS A 275 -4.99 -19.70 24.05
N TRP A 276 -4.42 -18.68 23.40
CA TRP A 276 -3.49 -18.84 22.29
C TRP A 276 -2.30 -19.73 22.66
N LYS A 277 -1.68 -19.49 23.82
CA LYS A 277 -0.59 -20.31 24.37
C LYS A 277 -0.96 -21.78 24.54
N ALA A 278 -2.17 -22.08 25.01
CA ALA A 278 -2.62 -23.46 25.19
C ALA A 278 -2.68 -24.23 23.85
N GLU A 279 -3.06 -23.53 22.78
CA GLU A 279 -3.18 -24.09 21.43
C GLU A 279 -1.84 -24.09 20.67
N HIS A 280 -0.98 -23.10 20.91
CA HIS A 280 0.26 -22.84 20.17
C HIS A 280 1.53 -23.29 20.94
N LYS A 281 1.47 -24.44 21.61
CA LYS A 281 2.62 -25.09 22.30
C LYS A 281 3.32 -24.19 23.33
N GLY A 282 2.57 -23.34 24.03
CA GLY A 282 3.05 -22.45 25.08
C GLY A 282 3.56 -21.08 24.61
N LYS A 283 3.55 -20.79 23.29
CA LYS A 283 4.05 -19.53 22.73
C LYS A 283 3.02 -18.42 22.81
N SER A 284 3.45 -17.21 23.15
CA SER A 284 2.59 -16.01 23.08
C SER A 284 2.18 -15.69 21.64
N VAL A 285 1.19 -14.80 21.50
CA VAL A 285 0.82 -14.23 20.20
C VAL A 285 2.04 -13.57 19.53
N SER A 286 2.83 -12.78 20.27
CA SER A 286 4.00 -12.07 19.73
C SER A 286 5.16 -13.00 19.34
N GLU A 287 5.41 -14.06 20.11
CA GLU A 287 6.38 -15.11 19.76
C GLU A 287 5.93 -15.87 18.50
N THR A 288 4.64 -16.17 18.39
CA THR A 288 4.06 -16.86 17.23
C THR A 288 4.18 -16.01 15.96
N VAL A 289 3.83 -14.73 16.00
CA VAL A 289 3.99 -13.82 14.84
C VAL A 289 5.45 -13.63 14.47
N LYS A 290 6.37 -13.54 15.45
CA LYS A 290 7.81 -13.49 15.18
C LYS A 290 8.32 -14.71 14.40
N GLU A 291 7.82 -15.90 14.71
CA GLU A 291 8.11 -17.12 13.93
C GLU A 291 7.47 -17.11 12.55
N TYR A 292 6.25 -16.57 12.41
CA TYR A 292 5.59 -16.40 11.12
C TYR A 292 6.38 -15.46 10.19
N LEU A 293 6.98 -14.39 10.71
CA LEU A 293 7.85 -13.50 9.92
C LEU A 293 9.07 -14.25 9.35
N VAL A 294 9.79 -15.03 10.17
CA VAL A 294 10.93 -15.84 9.70
C VAL A 294 10.48 -16.90 8.69
N LYS A 295 9.41 -17.63 8.97
CA LYS A 295 8.92 -18.75 8.14
C LYS A 295 8.30 -18.32 6.81
N TYR A 296 7.60 -17.19 6.79
CA TYR A 296 6.80 -16.76 5.64
C TYR A 296 7.39 -15.57 4.87
N LEU A 297 8.37 -14.85 5.43
CA LEU A 297 9.12 -13.81 4.72
C LEU A 297 10.61 -14.16 4.67
N GLY A 298 11.24 -14.47 5.81
CA GLY A 298 12.67 -14.76 5.90
C GLY A 298 13.14 -15.93 5.03
N GLU A 299 12.59 -17.13 5.23
CA GLU A 299 12.90 -18.34 4.46
C GLU A 299 12.76 -18.14 2.92
N PRO A 300 11.62 -17.66 2.38
CA PRO A 300 11.48 -17.50 0.94
C PRO A 300 12.34 -16.35 0.37
N LEU A 301 12.60 -15.28 1.13
CA LEU A 301 13.51 -14.22 0.69
C LEU A 301 14.97 -14.70 0.68
N GLU A 302 15.42 -15.46 1.69
CA GLU A 302 16.72 -16.13 1.65
C GLU A 302 16.82 -17.05 0.44
N GLN A 303 15.80 -17.90 0.20
CA GLN A 303 15.78 -18.79 -0.96
C GLN A 303 15.87 -18.02 -2.30
N MET A 304 15.25 -16.84 -2.38
CA MET A 304 15.32 -15.95 -3.55
C MET A 304 16.70 -15.32 -3.73
N LEU A 305 17.34 -14.83 -2.66
CA LEU A 305 18.69 -14.24 -2.72
C LEU A 305 19.80 -15.27 -2.98
N ARG A 306 19.51 -16.57 -2.82
CA ARG A 306 20.46 -17.68 -3.04
C ARG A 306 20.17 -18.49 -4.31
N TYR A 307 19.25 -18.05 -5.17
CA TYR A 307 18.90 -18.68 -6.46
C TYR A 307 19.69 -18.08 -7.63
#